data_AF-A0AAU9N616-F1
#
_entry.id   AF-A0AAU9N616-F1
#
_cell.length_a   1.000
_cell.length_b   1.000
_cell.length_c   1.000
_cell.angle_alpha   90.00
_cell.angle_beta   90.00
_cell.angle_gamma   90.00
#
_symmetry.space_group_name_H-M   'P 1'
#
loop_
_entity.id
_entity.type
_entity.pdbx_description
1 polymer ?
#
loop_
_entity_poly.entity_id
_entity_poly.type
_entity_poly.pdbx_seq_one_letter_code
_entity_poly.pdbx_strand_id
1 'polypeptide(L)'
;MMLRTTMAALFHPTTKLYSLPLKAFVSHSLHKPLRLTRLTIRQSYPRAARTILSINTPRSLSSTTVPQILNDATSDFDLDNSYLSCSMPNSKRPLKIAVLLSGGVDSSVALRLLHAAGHSCTAFYLKIWFQEDFENFWSECPWEEDLKYAKAVCSQVDVALEVVHLTDEYWDKVVSYLIDEYKCGRTPNPDVLCNTRIKFGAFMDAISNMDFEFVASGHYAKVIHPLTDESNELSFLQLSKDMVKDQTYFLSYLSQAQLKRLVLP
;
A
#
# COMPACT_ATOMS: atom_id res chain seq x y z
N MET A 1 2.10 -3.40 3.20
CA MET A 1 2.00 -2.64 1.94
C MET A 1 0.64 -1.91 1.82
N MET A 2 0.32 -1.05 2.80
CA MET A 2 -0.75 -0.06 2.66
C MET A 2 -0.19 1.08 1.83
N LEU A 3 -0.99 1.57 0.88
CA LEU A 3 -0.76 2.88 0.30
C LEU A 3 -0.43 3.85 1.44
N ARG A 4 0.70 4.56 1.38
CA ARG A 4 0.94 5.74 2.20
C ARG A 4 -0.01 6.86 1.72
N THR A 5 -1.32 6.62 1.77
CA THR A 5 -2.33 7.64 1.46
C THR A 5 -2.70 8.32 2.76
N THR A 6 -1.95 9.36 3.09
CA THR A 6 -2.38 10.35 4.06
C THR A 6 -3.57 11.12 3.45
N MET A 7 -4.80 10.62 3.60
CA MET A 7 -6.03 11.40 3.43
C MET A 7 -6.20 12.39 4.59
N ALA A 8 -5.18 13.21 4.88
CA ALA A 8 -5.19 14.18 5.98
C ALA A 8 -5.41 15.64 5.51
N ALA A 9 -5.83 15.86 4.26
CA ALA A 9 -5.89 17.21 3.68
C ALA A 9 -7.31 17.71 3.32
N LEU A 10 -8.37 17.23 3.98
CA LEU A 10 -9.74 17.74 3.72
C LEU A 10 -10.29 18.72 4.77
N PHE A 11 -9.56 19.06 5.83
CA PHE A 11 -10.07 20.01 6.82
C PHE A 11 -8.97 20.93 7.36
N HIS A 12 -8.77 22.07 6.70
CA HIS A 12 -8.37 23.31 7.36
C HIS A 12 -9.18 24.50 6.81
N PRO A 13 -9.75 25.35 7.68
CA PRO A 13 -10.69 26.38 7.27
C PRO A 13 -9.95 27.68 6.96
N THR A 14 -9.58 27.89 5.70
CA THR A 14 -9.23 29.24 5.22
C THR A 14 -9.79 29.44 3.82
N THR A 15 -11.10 29.65 3.73
CA THR A 15 -11.72 30.20 2.51
C THR A 15 -12.25 31.58 2.85
N LYS A 16 -11.67 32.61 2.21
CA LYS A 16 -12.22 33.97 2.20
C LYS A 16 -13.64 33.90 1.59
N LEU A 17 -14.62 34.33 2.37
CA LEU A 17 -16.02 34.46 1.96
C LEU A 17 -16.14 35.57 0.89
N TYR A 18 -16.53 35.18 -0.33
CA TYR A 18 -17.16 36.10 -1.27
C TYR A 18 -18.65 36.19 -0.93
N SER A 19 -19.11 37.39 -0.62
CA SER A 19 -20.50 37.72 -0.30
C SER A 19 -21.36 37.82 -1.56
N LEU A 20 -22.46 37.06 -1.63
CA LEU A 20 -23.58 37.30 -2.54
C LEU A 20 -24.84 37.64 -1.72
N PRO A 21 -25.72 38.55 -2.19
CA PRO A 21 -26.76 39.12 -1.36
C PRO A 21 -28.02 38.23 -1.31
N LEU A 22 -28.50 37.93 -0.09
CA LEU A 22 -29.83 37.33 0.12
C LEU A 22 -30.92 38.41 -0.03
N LYS A 23 -31.88 38.17 -0.92
CA LYS A 23 -33.21 38.82 -0.86
C LYS A 23 -34.15 37.97 0.00
N ALA A 24 -34.93 38.68 0.79
CA ALA A 24 -35.84 38.19 1.82
C ALA A 24 -37.06 37.43 1.25
N PHE A 25 -37.49 36.39 1.98
CA PHE A 25 -38.89 35.99 2.06
C PHE A 25 -39.20 35.56 3.51
N VAL A 26 -40.22 36.21 4.07
CA VAL A 26 -40.87 35.96 5.37
C VAL A 26 -41.93 34.87 5.11
N SER A 27 -42.13 33.84 5.95
CA SER A 27 -43.12 33.86 7.05
C SER A 27 -43.30 32.46 7.70
N HIS A 28 -43.31 32.46 9.04
CA HIS A 28 -44.01 31.59 10.02
C HIS A 28 -43.88 30.05 10.01
N SER A 29 -43.32 29.45 11.07
CA SER A 29 -44.00 29.21 12.37
C SER A 29 -43.14 28.42 13.38
N LEU A 30 -43.04 28.98 14.60
CA LEU A 30 -42.89 28.39 15.94
C LEU A 30 -42.23 27.01 16.15
N HIS A 31 -40.99 27.01 16.69
CA HIS A 31 -40.60 26.12 17.80
C HIS A 31 -39.52 26.78 18.69
N LYS A 32 -39.68 26.62 20.01
CA LYS A 32 -38.90 27.26 21.09
C LYS A 32 -37.42 26.82 21.12
N PRO A 33 -36.46 27.69 21.51
CA PRO A 33 -35.07 27.27 21.68
C PRO A 33 -34.86 26.58 23.04
N LEU A 34 -34.24 25.39 23.02
CA LEU A 34 -33.72 24.70 24.19
C LEU A 34 -32.49 25.44 24.72
N ARG A 35 -32.48 25.68 26.04
CA ARG A 35 -31.45 26.40 26.79
C ARG A 35 -30.26 25.47 27.03
N LEU A 36 -29.14 25.69 26.35
CA LEU A 36 -27.91 24.92 26.56
C LEU A 36 -27.20 25.42 27.84
N THR A 37 -27.30 24.67 28.93
CA THR A 37 -26.53 24.93 30.16
C THR A 37 -25.09 24.48 29.99
N ARG A 38 -24.17 25.43 30.22
CA ARG A 38 -22.71 25.24 30.18
C ARG A 38 -22.28 24.39 31.38
N LEU A 39 -22.05 23.09 31.17
CA LEU A 39 -21.41 22.21 32.15
C LEU A 39 -19.89 22.40 32.09
N THR A 40 -19.35 23.17 33.03
CA THR A 40 -17.91 23.20 33.31
C THR A 40 -17.50 21.91 34.01
N ILE A 41 -16.88 20.99 33.28
CA ILE A 41 -16.17 19.84 33.86
C ILE A 41 -14.76 20.31 34.24
N ARG A 42 -14.48 20.41 35.55
CA ARG A 42 -13.12 20.50 36.09
C ARG A 42 -12.46 19.13 35.94
N GLN A 43 -11.49 18.99 35.03
CA GLN A 43 -10.53 17.88 35.08
C GLN A 43 -9.34 18.29 35.92
N SER A 44 -9.24 17.69 37.10
CA SER A 44 -8.08 17.73 37.98
C SER A 44 -7.06 16.68 37.52
N TYR A 45 -5.91 17.12 37.02
CA TYR A 45 -4.73 16.27 36.81
C TYR A 45 -3.81 16.34 38.03
N PRO A 46 -3.35 15.21 38.59
CA PRO A 46 -2.30 15.23 39.61
C PRO A 46 -0.94 15.55 38.96
N ARG A 47 -0.21 16.50 39.56
CA ARG A 47 1.19 16.81 39.27
C ARG A 47 2.08 15.63 39.69
N ALA A 48 2.75 14.99 38.75
CA ALA A 48 3.92 14.17 39.04
C ALA A 48 5.18 15.05 39.10
N ALA A 49 5.93 14.93 40.18
CA ALA A 49 7.13 15.70 40.46
C ALA A 49 8.28 15.33 39.50
N ARG A 50 9.01 16.35 39.01
CA ARG A 50 10.28 16.20 38.31
C ARG A 50 11.39 15.94 39.32
N THR A 51 11.95 14.73 39.31
CA THR A 51 13.26 14.47 39.93
C THR A 51 14.33 14.69 38.88
N ILE A 52 15.18 15.69 39.11
CA ILE A 52 16.37 15.97 38.32
C ILE A 52 17.45 14.94 38.71
N LEU A 53 17.82 14.07 37.77
CA LEU A 53 19.03 13.26 37.87
C LEU A 53 20.05 13.82 36.88
N SER A 54 21.15 14.35 37.43
CA SER A 54 22.36 14.73 36.69
C SER A 54 22.90 13.54 35.91
N ILE A 55 23.13 13.71 34.62
CA ILE A 55 23.90 12.78 33.80
C ILE A 55 25.21 13.46 33.42
N ASN A 56 26.30 12.82 33.84
CA ASN A 56 27.68 13.19 33.56
C ASN A 56 27.96 13.20 32.04
N THR A 57 28.76 14.19 31.63
CA THR A 57 29.48 14.24 30.35
C THR A 57 30.29 12.97 30.07
N PRO A 58 30.31 12.46 28.82
CA PRO A 58 31.39 11.61 28.36
C PRO A 58 32.45 12.41 27.60
N ARG A 59 33.68 11.97 27.87
CA ARG A 59 34.99 12.41 27.42
C ARG A 59 35.26 11.91 25.99
N SER A 60 36.01 12.67 25.21
CA SER A 60 36.53 12.27 23.90
C SER A 60 37.48 11.07 23.98
N LEU A 61 37.36 10.10 23.07
CA LEU A 61 38.49 9.26 22.62
C LEU A 61 38.22 8.63 21.24
N SER A 62 39.06 9.05 20.28
CA SER A 62 39.72 8.31 19.19
C SER A 62 39.03 7.16 18.44
N SER A 63 38.95 7.35 17.12
CA SER A 63 39.23 6.41 16.02
C SER A 63 38.88 4.92 16.22
N THR A 64 37.81 4.49 15.55
CA THR A 64 37.68 3.09 15.14
C THR A 64 37.12 3.02 13.72
N THR A 65 37.87 2.30 12.90
CA THR A 65 37.73 2.03 11.47
C THR A 65 36.33 1.58 11.06
N VAL A 66 35.79 2.17 9.99
CA VAL A 66 34.59 1.68 9.29
C VAL A 66 34.93 0.34 8.64
N PRO A 67 34.21 -0.77 8.93
CA PRO A 67 34.42 -2.01 8.19
C PRO A 67 33.97 -1.83 6.75
N GLN A 68 34.91 -1.98 5.81
CA GLN A 68 34.61 -2.14 4.39
C GLN A 68 33.83 -3.46 4.23
N ILE A 69 32.60 -3.36 3.73
CA ILE A 69 31.81 -4.54 3.34
C ILE A 69 32.48 -5.10 2.09
N LEU A 70 33.16 -6.24 2.25
CA LEU A 70 33.70 -7.02 1.15
C LEU A 70 32.51 -7.52 0.30
N ASN A 71 32.60 -7.29 -1.01
CA ASN A 71 31.77 -7.94 -2.01
C ASN A 71 32.00 -9.46 -1.94
N ASP A 72 31.10 -10.18 -1.26
CA ASP A 72 30.96 -11.62 -1.42
C ASP A 72 29.67 -11.86 -2.20
N ALA A 73 29.82 -11.81 -3.52
CA ALA A 73 28.83 -12.35 -4.44
C ALA A 73 28.76 -13.86 -4.20
N THR A 74 27.55 -14.42 -4.20
CA THR A 74 27.22 -15.84 -3.99
C THR A 74 27.36 -16.35 -2.55
N SER A 75 26.54 -15.85 -1.62
CA SER A 75 26.01 -16.74 -0.58
C SER A 75 24.74 -17.37 -1.12
N ASP A 76 24.80 -18.67 -1.42
CA ASP A 76 23.64 -19.52 -1.61
C ASP A 76 22.82 -19.44 -0.32
N PHE A 77 21.80 -18.58 -0.32
CA PHE A 77 20.81 -18.56 0.73
C PHE A 77 20.00 -19.84 0.51
N ASP A 78 20.23 -20.84 1.35
CA ASP A 78 19.47 -22.10 1.35
C ASP A 78 18.04 -21.75 1.78
N LEU A 79 17.25 -21.28 0.81
CA LEU A 79 15.91 -20.78 1.02
C LEU A 79 15.06 -21.98 1.39
N ASP A 80 14.56 -22.03 2.62
CA ASP A 80 13.59 -23.05 2.99
C ASP A 80 12.40 -22.94 2.04
N ASN A 81 12.22 -23.94 1.18
CA ASN A 81 11.14 -24.03 0.21
C ASN A 81 9.76 -23.90 0.87
N SER A 82 9.66 -24.04 2.20
CA SER A 82 8.45 -23.78 2.97
C SER A 82 7.88 -22.38 2.74
N TYR A 83 8.72 -21.34 2.57
CA TYR A 83 8.26 -19.95 2.37
C TYR A 83 7.52 -19.73 1.05
N LEU A 84 7.76 -20.58 0.04
CA LEU A 84 7.13 -20.46 -1.29
C LEU A 84 6.06 -21.52 -1.55
N SER A 85 6.15 -22.65 -0.84
CA SER A 85 5.24 -23.80 -0.97
C SER A 85 3.76 -23.45 -0.77
N CYS A 86 3.49 -22.33 -0.09
CA CYS A 86 2.16 -21.92 0.31
C CYS A 86 1.37 -21.16 -0.76
N SER A 87 2.03 -20.62 -1.77
CA SER A 87 1.43 -19.62 -2.67
C SER A 87 1.70 -19.87 -4.16
N MET A 88 2.39 -20.94 -4.49
CA MET A 88 2.74 -21.29 -5.87
C MET A 88 2.01 -22.57 -6.30
N PRO A 89 1.54 -22.67 -7.56
CA PRO A 89 1.18 -23.97 -8.12
C PRO A 89 2.41 -24.89 -8.14
N ASN A 90 2.19 -26.19 -8.04
CA ASN A 90 3.26 -27.20 -8.03
C ASN A 90 3.90 -27.33 -9.42
N SER A 91 4.73 -26.36 -9.80
CA SER A 91 5.41 -26.30 -11.10
C SER A 91 6.80 -26.92 -11.02
N LYS A 92 7.13 -27.79 -11.97
CA LYS A 92 8.47 -28.38 -12.14
C LYS A 92 9.45 -27.48 -12.88
N ARG A 93 8.99 -26.32 -13.39
CA ARG A 93 9.80 -25.35 -14.15
C ARG A 93 9.74 -23.95 -13.54
N PRO A 94 10.74 -23.09 -13.81
CA PRO A 94 10.63 -21.66 -13.56
C PRO A 94 9.36 -21.07 -14.15
N LEU A 95 8.65 -20.29 -13.35
CA LEU A 95 7.46 -19.54 -13.76
C LEU A 95 7.86 -18.10 -14.11
N LYS A 96 7.10 -17.49 -15.02
CA LYS A 96 7.23 -16.06 -15.35
C LYS A 96 6.28 -15.23 -14.50
N ILE A 97 6.83 -14.37 -13.65
CA ILE A 97 6.07 -13.65 -12.61
C ILE A 97 6.29 -12.14 -12.71
N ALA A 98 5.17 -11.41 -12.85
CA ALA A 98 5.14 -9.96 -12.73
C ALA A 98 5.01 -9.58 -11.25
N VAL A 99 6.01 -8.93 -10.67
CA VAL A 99 6.04 -8.60 -9.23
C VAL A 99 5.68 -7.13 -9.03
N LEU A 100 4.60 -6.85 -8.33
CA LEU A 100 4.22 -5.49 -7.93
C LEU A 100 5.16 -4.98 -6.82
N LEU A 101 6.09 -4.09 -7.18
CA LEU A 101 7.12 -3.55 -6.31
C LEU A 101 6.82 -2.08 -5.97
N SER A 102 6.49 -1.79 -4.71
CA SER A 102 6.12 -0.44 -4.29
C SER A 102 7.28 0.38 -3.70
N GLY A 103 8.49 -0.18 -3.61
CA GLY A 103 9.60 0.39 -2.85
C GLY A 103 9.56 0.10 -1.33
N GLY A 104 8.51 -0.59 -0.86
CA GLY A 104 8.39 -1.04 0.53
C GLY A 104 9.09 -2.37 0.80
N VAL A 105 9.34 -2.67 2.08
CA VAL A 105 10.03 -3.89 2.52
C VAL A 105 9.28 -5.15 2.08
N ASP A 106 7.96 -5.22 2.29
CA ASP A 106 7.16 -6.41 2.01
C ASP A 106 7.28 -6.86 0.54
N SER A 107 7.09 -5.92 -0.41
CA SER A 107 7.25 -6.21 -1.84
C SER A 107 8.68 -6.53 -2.24
N SER A 108 9.67 -5.97 -1.54
CA SER A 108 11.09 -6.22 -1.81
C SER A 108 11.48 -7.64 -1.40
N VAL A 109 10.99 -8.08 -0.24
CA VAL A 109 11.18 -9.45 0.24
C VAL A 109 10.44 -10.43 -0.67
N ALA A 110 9.20 -10.15 -1.07
CA ALA A 110 8.46 -10.99 -2.00
C ALA A 110 9.21 -11.18 -3.33
N LEU A 111 9.76 -10.10 -3.91
CA LEU A 111 10.61 -10.19 -5.10
C LEU A 111 11.84 -11.07 -4.86
N ARG A 112 12.55 -10.86 -3.74
CA ARG A 112 13.75 -11.62 -3.41
C ARG A 112 13.46 -13.11 -3.23
N LEU A 113 12.35 -13.46 -2.56
CA LEU A 113 11.94 -14.85 -2.34
C LEU A 113 11.65 -15.55 -3.67
N LEU A 114 10.86 -14.92 -4.55
CA LEU A 114 10.53 -15.48 -5.86
C LEU A 114 11.75 -15.61 -6.78
N HIS A 115 12.63 -14.61 -6.76
CA HIS A 115 13.88 -14.66 -7.52
C HIS A 115 14.80 -15.79 -7.02
N ALA A 116 14.98 -15.90 -5.70
CA ALA A 116 15.79 -16.96 -5.10
C ALA A 116 15.19 -18.37 -5.31
N ALA A 117 13.88 -18.48 -5.53
CA ALA A 117 13.20 -19.71 -5.97
C ALA A 117 13.59 -20.17 -7.39
N GLY A 118 14.33 -19.34 -8.14
CA GLY A 118 14.63 -19.57 -9.55
C GLY A 118 13.49 -19.21 -10.50
N HIS A 119 12.51 -18.40 -10.09
CA HIS A 119 11.47 -17.90 -10.99
C HIS A 119 11.98 -16.70 -11.82
N SER A 120 11.49 -16.60 -13.06
CA SER A 120 11.78 -15.46 -13.93
C SER A 120 10.89 -14.28 -13.53
N CYS A 121 11.47 -13.32 -12.83
CA CYS A 121 10.75 -12.18 -12.29
C CYS A 121 10.95 -10.92 -13.14
N THR A 122 9.91 -10.11 -13.28
CA THR A 122 10.00 -8.71 -13.72
C THR A 122 9.24 -7.86 -12.73
N ALA A 123 9.87 -6.81 -12.22
CA ALA A 123 9.26 -5.92 -11.24
C ALA A 123 8.50 -4.79 -11.94
N PHE A 124 7.37 -4.40 -11.36
CA PHE A 124 6.52 -3.33 -11.85
C PHE A 124 6.20 -2.34 -10.73
N TYR A 125 6.50 -1.07 -10.95
CA TYR A 125 6.07 0.03 -10.10
C TYR A 125 4.85 0.72 -10.72
N LEU A 126 3.75 0.84 -9.97
CA LEU A 126 2.52 1.47 -10.46
C LEU A 126 2.48 2.95 -10.07
N LYS A 127 2.53 3.85 -11.05
CA LYS A 127 2.35 5.29 -10.86
C LYS A 127 0.86 5.64 -11.03
N ILE A 128 0.17 5.87 -9.91
CA ILE A 128 -1.29 6.06 -9.85
C ILE A 128 -1.73 7.44 -9.35
N TRP A 129 -0.81 8.38 -9.10
CA TRP A 129 -1.14 9.70 -8.59
C TRP A 129 -0.65 10.83 -9.50
N PHE A 130 -1.49 11.85 -9.68
CA PHE A 130 -1.22 13.02 -10.51
C PHE A 130 -0.20 13.95 -9.85
N GLN A 131 0.70 14.49 -10.66
CA GLN A 131 1.78 15.36 -10.24
C GLN A 131 1.48 16.85 -10.53
N GLU A 132 0.66 17.13 -11.55
CA GLU A 132 0.63 18.47 -12.17
C GLU A 132 -0.05 19.57 -11.34
N ASP A 133 -0.92 19.23 -10.38
CA ASP A 133 -1.62 20.25 -9.56
C ASP A 133 -1.02 20.48 -8.16
N PHE A 134 -0.03 19.66 -7.74
CA PHE A 134 0.45 19.64 -6.34
C PHE A 134 1.87 20.19 -6.12
N GLU A 135 2.61 20.58 -7.16
CA GLU A 135 3.86 21.35 -6.98
C GLU A 135 3.65 22.62 -6.15
N ASN A 136 2.40 23.10 -6.06
CA ASN A 136 1.99 24.24 -5.24
C ASN A 136 1.83 23.95 -3.74
N PHE A 137 1.85 22.69 -3.28
CA PHE A 137 1.53 22.31 -1.89
C PHE A 137 2.58 21.44 -1.17
N TRP A 138 3.38 20.66 -1.89
CA TRP A 138 4.41 19.79 -1.31
C TRP A 138 5.73 19.98 -2.06
N SER A 139 6.83 20.19 -1.31
CA SER A 139 8.16 20.44 -1.89
C SER A 139 8.82 19.18 -2.47
N GLU A 140 8.32 17.99 -2.13
CA GLU A 140 8.87 16.70 -2.58
C GLU A 140 7.73 15.76 -2.96
N CYS A 141 7.84 15.13 -4.13
CA CYS A 141 6.87 14.16 -4.62
C CYS A 141 7.14 12.77 -3.99
N PRO A 142 6.22 12.18 -3.21
CA PRO A 142 6.48 10.94 -2.47
C PRO A 142 6.85 9.73 -3.36
N TRP A 143 6.38 9.71 -4.61
CA TRP A 143 6.59 8.57 -5.51
C TRP A 143 8.04 8.45 -6.01
N GLU A 144 8.82 9.54 -6.04
CA GLU A 144 10.21 9.52 -6.51
C GLU A 144 11.12 8.75 -5.54
N GLU A 145 10.88 8.93 -4.24
CA GLU A 145 11.60 8.21 -3.19
C GLU A 145 11.27 6.72 -3.23
N ASP A 146 9.98 6.37 -3.33
CA ASP A 146 9.52 4.98 -3.46
C ASP A 146 10.10 4.31 -4.71
N LEU A 147 10.12 5.03 -5.85
CA LEU A 147 10.72 4.53 -7.09
C LEU A 147 12.24 4.37 -6.96
N LYS A 148 12.92 5.25 -6.23
CA LYS A 148 14.35 5.12 -5.94
C LYS A 148 14.63 3.85 -5.13
N TYR A 149 13.80 3.55 -4.12
CA TYR A 149 13.91 2.30 -3.36
C TYR A 149 13.63 1.08 -4.24
N ALA A 150 12.58 1.11 -5.07
CA ALA A 150 12.29 0.04 -6.02
C ALA A 150 13.47 -0.24 -6.96
N LYS A 151 14.07 0.81 -7.54
CA LYS A 151 15.28 0.71 -8.39
C LYS A 151 16.45 0.09 -7.65
N ALA A 152 16.71 0.51 -6.41
CA ALA A 152 17.80 -0.01 -5.60
C ALA A 152 17.61 -1.51 -5.29
N VAL A 153 16.39 -1.92 -4.95
CA VAL A 153 16.04 -3.33 -4.69
C VAL A 153 16.26 -4.18 -5.95
N CYS A 154 15.71 -3.75 -7.09
CA CYS A 154 15.88 -4.42 -8.39
C CYS A 154 17.35 -4.57 -8.79
N SER A 155 18.16 -3.53 -8.58
CA SER A 155 19.60 -3.57 -8.85
C SER A 155 20.37 -4.56 -7.96
N GLN A 156 19.91 -4.82 -6.73
CA GLN A 156 20.57 -5.77 -5.82
C GLN A 156 20.26 -7.23 -6.17
N VAL A 157 19.17 -7.49 -6.89
CA VAL A 157 18.73 -8.84 -7.27
C VAL A 157 18.81 -9.11 -8.78
N ASP A 158 19.34 -8.16 -9.56
CA ASP A 158 19.43 -8.22 -11.02
C ASP A 158 18.08 -8.51 -11.72
N VAL A 159 17.03 -7.78 -11.32
CA VAL A 159 15.69 -7.88 -11.91
C VAL A 159 15.31 -6.58 -12.61
N ALA A 160 14.77 -6.68 -13.82
CA ALA A 160 14.25 -5.53 -14.56
C ALA A 160 13.08 -4.85 -13.82
N LEU A 161 13.03 -3.53 -13.87
CA LEU A 161 11.96 -2.71 -13.29
C LEU A 161 11.27 -1.89 -14.38
N GLU A 162 9.96 -2.06 -14.52
CA GLU A 162 9.10 -1.26 -15.38
C GLU A 162 8.20 -0.33 -14.56
N VAL A 163 7.90 0.85 -15.10
CA VAL A 163 6.96 1.80 -14.51
C VAL A 163 5.70 1.81 -15.34
N VAL A 164 4.56 1.51 -14.72
CA VAL A 164 3.25 1.51 -15.37
C VAL A 164 2.44 2.69 -14.86
N HIS A 165 2.03 3.56 -15.77
CA HIS A 165 1.18 4.70 -15.48
C HIS A 165 -0.28 4.23 -15.48
N LEU A 166 -0.95 4.32 -14.33
CA LEU A 166 -2.35 3.93 -14.14
C LEU A 166 -3.14 5.06 -13.46
N THR A 167 -2.77 6.29 -13.74
CA THR A 167 -3.29 7.47 -13.04
C THR A 167 -4.74 7.75 -13.45
N ASP A 168 -5.05 7.65 -14.74
CA ASP A 168 -6.39 7.82 -15.28
C ASP A 168 -7.32 6.69 -14.78
N GLU A 169 -6.85 5.45 -14.81
CA GLU A 169 -7.62 4.31 -14.30
C GLU A 169 -7.87 4.42 -12.81
N TYR A 170 -6.90 4.91 -12.03
CA TYR A 170 -7.09 5.17 -10.60
C TYR A 170 -8.13 6.25 -10.36
N TRP A 171 -8.10 7.33 -11.14
CA TRP A 171 -9.09 8.40 -11.06
C TRP A 171 -10.51 7.90 -11.36
N ASP A 172 -10.67 7.23 -12.50
CA ASP A 172 -11.97 6.76 -12.98
C ASP A 172 -12.53 5.65 -12.09
N LYS A 173 -11.70 4.66 -11.75
CA LYS A 173 -12.16 3.44 -11.07
C LYS A 173 -12.14 3.56 -9.56
N VAL A 174 -11.38 4.48 -8.98
CA VAL A 174 -11.28 4.63 -7.51
C VAL A 174 -11.73 6.02 -7.08
N VAL A 175 -11.03 7.09 -7.47
CA VAL A 175 -11.28 8.44 -6.92
C VAL A 175 -12.69 8.94 -7.18
N SER A 176 -13.18 8.82 -8.42
CA SER A 176 -14.53 9.26 -8.81
C SER A 176 -15.61 8.55 -7.99
N TYR A 177 -15.46 7.24 -7.80
CA TYR A 177 -16.35 6.46 -6.93
C TYR A 177 -16.30 6.97 -5.47
N LEU A 178 -15.11 7.22 -4.91
CA LEU A 178 -15.00 7.72 -3.54
C LEU A 178 -15.72 9.06 -3.37
N ILE A 179 -15.53 9.99 -4.31
CA ILE A 179 -16.17 11.30 -4.29
C ILE A 179 -17.70 11.17 -4.26
N ASP A 180 -18.27 10.30 -5.09
CA ASP A 180 -19.72 10.11 -5.15
C ASP A 180 -20.28 9.44 -3.89
N GLU A 181 -19.56 8.48 -3.32
CA GLU A 181 -19.93 7.88 -2.03
C GLU A 181 -19.91 8.91 -0.89
N TYR A 182 -18.89 9.77 -0.85
CA TYR A 182 -18.80 10.85 0.14
C TYR A 182 -19.92 11.88 0.00
N LYS A 183 -20.32 12.24 -1.23
CA LYS A 183 -21.50 13.10 -1.46
C LYS A 183 -22.78 12.48 -0.90
N CYS A 184 -22.87 11.15 -0.87
CA CYS A 184 -23.98 10.43 -0.25
C CYS A 184 -23.81 10.17 1.26
N GLY A 185 -22.76 10.70 1.90
CA GLY A 185 -22.50 10.52 3.33
C GLY A 185 -22.02 9.10 3.70
N ARG A 186 -21.53 8.32 2.74
CA ARG A 186 -20.92 7.00 2.99
C ARG A 186 -19.41 7.12 3.16
N THR A 187 -18.81 6.12 3.81
CA THR A 187 -17.36 6.02 4.03
C THR A 187 -16.81 4.81 3.27
N PRO A 188 -16.50 4.95 1.97
CA PRO A 188 -15.95 3.86 1.17
C PRO A 188 -14.51 3.53 1.58
N ASN A 189 -14.05 2.31 1.26
CA ASN A 189 -12.68 1.88 1.50
C ASN A 189 -11.85 1.93 0.19
N PRO A 190 -10.95 2.90 0.01
CA PRO A 190 -10.17 3.03 -1.22
C PRO A 190 -9.18 1.88 -1.46
N ASP A 191 -8.68 1.23 -0.40
CA ASP A 191 -7.67 0.18 -0.52
C ASP A 191 -8.25 -1.11 -1.10
N VAL A 192 -9.46 -1.48 -0.68
CA VAL A 192 -10.21 -2.62 -1.27
C VAL A 192 -10.41 -2.39 -2.77
N LEU A 193 -10.76 -1.17 -3.16
CA LEU A 193 -10.99 -0.80 -4.56
C LEU A 193 -9.70 -0.76 -5.36
N CYS A 194 -8.63 -0.21 -4.80
CA CYS A 194 -7.32 -0.17 -5.44
C CYS A 194 -6.81 -1.59 -5.74
N ASN A 195 -6.92 -2.52 -4.79
CA ASN A 195 -6.52 -3.90 -5.03
C ASN A 195 -7.34 -4.56 -6.15
N THR A 196 -8.67 -4.50 -6.08
CA THR A 196 -9.52 -5.20 -7.07
C THR A 196 -9.56 -4.52 -8.44
N ARG A 197 -9.51 -3.18 -8.52
CA ARG A 197 -9.68 -2.42 -9.78
C ARG A 197 -8.37 -2.02 -10.43
N ILE A 198 -7.30 -1.85 -9.66
CA ILE A 198 -6.02 -1.29 -10.14
C ILE A 198 -4.93 -2.36 -10.11
N LYS A 199 -4.49 -2.81 -8.93
CA LYS A 199 -3.36 -3.77 -8.80
C LYS A 199 -3.63 -5.10 -9.49
N PHE A 200 -4.83 -5.64 -9.33
CA PHE A 200 -5.24 -6.91 -9.93
C PHE A 200 -6.33 -6.73 -10.99
N GLY A 201 -6.59 -5.49 -11.41
CA GLY A 201 -7.50 -5.14 -12.50
C GLY A 201 -6.71 -4.50 -13.63
N ALA A 202 -6.71 -3.17 -13.66
CA ALA A 202 -6.06 -2.37 -14.71
C ALA A 202 -4.61 -2.77 -14.99
N PHE A 203 -3.82 -3.12 -13.97
CA PHE A 203 -2.45 -3.62 -14.18
C PHE A 203 -2.43 -4.97 -14.91
N MET A 204 -3.27 -5.93 -14.50
CA MET A 204 -3.37 -7.23 -15.17
C MET A 204 -3.83 -7.10 -16.63
N ASP A 205 -4.69 -6.12 -16.91
CA ASP A 205 -5.10 -5.78 -18.27
C ASP A 205 -3.92 -5.19 -19.06
N ALA A 206 -3.14 -4.29 -18.46
CA ALA A 206 -1.98 -3.65 -19.09
C ALA A 206 -0.89 -4.65 -19.49
N ILE A 207 -0.67 -5.71 -18.70
CA ILE A 207 0.31 -6.76 -19.00
C ILE A 207 -0.29 -7.97 -19.72
N SER A 208 -1.56 -7.91 -20.16
CA SER A 208 -2.26 -9.07 -20.74
C SER A 208 -1.62 -9.63 -22.00
N ASN A 209 -0.91 -8.80 -22.77
CA ASN A 209 -0.16 -9.19 -23.98
C ASN A 209 1.27 -9.63 -23.67
N MET A 210 1.69 -9.59 -22.42
CA MET A 210 3.01 -10.05 -21.97
C MET A 210 2.92 -11.48 -21.47
N ASP A 211 4.03 -12.22 -21.56
CA ASP A 211 4.10 -13.64 -21.22
C ASP A 211 4.34 -13.84 -19.70
N PHE A 212 3.39 -13.40 -18.87
CA PHE A 212 3.40 -13.61 -17.42
C PHE A 212 2.28 -14.55 -16.98
N GLU A 213 2.67 -15.60 -16.26
CA GLU A 213 1.77 -16.62 -15.74
C GLU A 213 1.06 -16.12 -14.47
N PHE A 214 1.81 -15.45 -13.60
CA PHE A 214 1.33 -14.95 -12.31
C PHE A 214 1.72 -13.49 -12.08
N VAL A 215 0.91 -12.83 -11.25
CA VAL A 215 1.22 -11.56 -10.62
C VAL A 215 1.47 -11.79 -9.14
N ALA A 216 2.58 -11.26 -8.63
CA ALA A 216 2.92 -11.35 -7.21
C ALA A 216 2.88 -9.99 -6.52
N SER A 217 2.60 -10.01 -5.21
CA SER A 217 2.67 -8.82 -4.36
C SER A 217 3.04 -9.19 -2.92
N GLY A 218 3.58 -8.24 -2.17
CA GLY A 218 3.91 -8.43 -0.75
C GLY A 218 2.71 -8.25 0.19
N HIS A 219 1.52 -8.74 -0.17
CA HIS A 219 0.40 -8.72 0.77
C HIS A 219 0.48 -9.91 1.73
N TYR A 220 0.25 -9.66 3.01
CA TYR A 220 0.15 -10.71 4.03
C TYR A 220 -1.21 -11.40 3.93
N ALA A 221 -1.31 -12.38 3.06
CA ALA A 221 -2.41 -13.32 2.92
C ALA A 221 -1.88 -14.55 2.17
N LYS A 222 -2.72 -15.57 1.99
CA LYS A 222 -2.34 -16.78 1.26
C LYS A 222 -3.34 -17.06 0.15
N VAL A 223 -2.85 -17.49 -1.01
CA VAL A 223 -3.71 -18.02 -2.08
C VAL A 223 -3.44 -19.51 -2.20
N ILE A 224 -4.47 -20.32 -2.03
CA ILE A 224 -4.42 -21.76 -2.30
C ILE A 224 -4.90 -21.97 -3.72
N HIS A 225 -3.97 -22.37 -4.58
CA HIS A 225 -4.29 -22.89 -5.89
C HIS A 225 -4.64 -24.37 -5.81
N PRO A 226 -5.52 -24.85 -6.70
CA PRO A 226 -5.77 -26.27 -6.86
C PRO A 226 -4.49 -27.05 -7.19
N LEU A 227 -4.47 -28.33 -6.80
CA LEU A 227 -3.35 -29.23 -7.08
C LEU A 227 -3.34 -29.73 -8.53
N THR A 228 -4.46 -29.57 -9.24
CA THR A 228 -4.63 -30.00 -10.63
C THR A 228 -4.98 -28.80 -11.51
N ASP A 229 -4.47 -28.78 -12.75
CA ASP A 229 -4.81 -27.76 -13.75
C ASP A 229 -6.20 -27.99 -14.38
N GLU A 230 -7.13 -28.63 -13.67
CA GLU A 230 -8.48 -28.79 -14.15
C GLU A 230 -9.20 -27.43 -14.17
N SER A 231 -9.69 -27.06 -15.35
CA SER A 231 -10.21 -25.70 -15.64
C SER A 231 -11.29 -25.17 -14.67
N ASN A 232 -11.99 -26.06 -13.97
CA ASN A 232 -13.07 -25.73 -13.04
C ASN A 232 -12.64 -25.59 -11.57
N GLU A 233 -11.41 -25.93 -11.20
CA GLU A 233 -11.01 -25.81 -9.79
C GLU A 233 -10.81 -24.34 -9.39
N LEU A 234 -11.22 -24.01 -8.16
CA LEU A 234 -11.22 -22.66 -7.62
C LEU A 234 -9.95 -22.38 -6.81
N SER A 235 -9.48 -21.14 -6.86
CA SER A 235 -8.42 -20.67 -5.96
C SER A 235 -9.04 -20.00 -4.73
N PHE A 236 -8.48 -20.25 -3.54
CA PHE A 236 -9.02 -19.74 -2.28
C PHE A 236 -8.09 -18.71 -1.65
N LEU A 237 -8.64 -17.55 -1.30
CA LEU A 237 -7.96 -16.59 -0.44
C LEU A 237 -8.08 -17.06 1.02
N GLN A 238 -6.95 -17.20 1.70
CA GLN A 238 -6.85 -17.60 3.10
C GLN A 238 -6.16 -16.53 3.93
N LEU A 239 -6.50 -16.50 5.22
CA LEU A 239 -5.86 -15.66 6.22
C LEU A 239 -4.35 -15.91 6.26
N SER A 240 -3.60 -14.85 6.49
CA SER A 240 -2.19 -14.90 6.84
C SER A 240 -1.98 -15.72 8.11
N LYS A 241 -0.82 -16.37 8.22
CA LYS A 241 -0.38 -17.00 9.48
C LYS A 241 -0.18 -15.96 10.59
N ASP A 242 0.23 -14.74 10.21
CA ASP A 242 0.29 -13.60 11.12
C ASP A 242 -1.03 -12.82 11.07
N MET A 243 -1.88 -13.04 12.07
CA MET A 243 -3.17 -12.38 12.20
C MET A 243 -3.09 -10.88 12.50
N VAL A 244 -1.95 -10.38 13.00
CA VAL A 244 -1.74 -8.94 13.22
C VAL A 244 -1.46 -8.23 11.90
N LYS A 245 -0.81 -8.93 10.98
CA LYS A 245 -0.45 -8.41 9.65
C LYS A 245 -1.45 -8.78 8.56
N ASP A 246 -2.43 -9.64 8.84
CA ASP A 246 -3.38 -10.12 7.84
C ASP A 246 -4.01 -8.99 7.00
N GLN A 247 -3.97 -9.16 5.68
CA GLN A 247 -4.49 -8.20 4.72
C GLN A 247 -5.62 -8.78 3.85
N THR A 248 -6.18 -9.95 4.20
CA THR A 248 -7.26 -10.56 3.40
C THR A 248 -8.48 -9.67 3.29
N TYR A 249 -8.76 -8.87 4.33
CA TYR A 249 -9.83 -7.87 4.30
C TYR A 249 -9.73 -6.94 3.08
N PHE A 250 -8.51 -6.47 2.76
CA PHE A 250 -8.27 -5.60 1.61
C PHE A 250 -8.27 -6.32 0.26
N LEU A 251 -8.24 -7.65 0.27
CA LEU A 251 -8.28 -8.53 -0.90
C LEU A 251 -9.64 -9.22 -1.06
N SER A 252 -10.62 -8.90 -0.21
CA SER A 252 -11.93 -9.57 -0.15
C SER A 252 -12.78 -9.45 -1.42
N TYR A 253 -12.47 -8.49 -2.30
CA TYR A 253 -13.21 -8.21 -3.54
C TYR A 253 -12.54 -8.82 -4.78
N LEU A 254 -11.54 -9.70 -4.62
CA LEU A 254 -10.92 -10.36 -5.76
C LEU A 254 -11.83 -11.44 -6.34
N SER A 255 -12.00 -11.40 -7.65
CA SER A 255 -12.68 -12.43 -8.43
C SER A 255 -11.82 -13.69 -8.57
N GLN A 256 -12.43 -14.81 -8.96
CA GLN A 256 -11.69 -16.04 -9.26
C GLN A 256 -10.69 -15.87 -10.40
N ALA A 257 -10.99 -15.07 -11.42
CA ALA A 257 -10.05 -14.78 -12.51
C ALA A 257 -8.77 -14.08 -11.99
N GLN A 258 -8.92 -13.18 -11.02
CA GLN A 258 -7.81 -12.48 -10.39
C GLN A 258 -7.05 -13.39 -9.43
N LEU A 259 -7.76 -14.14 -8.58
CA LEU A 259 -7.15 -15.06 -7.61
C LEU A 259 -6.35 -16.17 -8.30
N LYS A 260 -6.84 -16.73 -9.42
CA LYS A 260 -6.13 -17.78 -10.18
C LYS A 260 -4.77 -17.34 -10.71
N ARG A 261 -4.53 -16.04 -10.85
CA ARG A 261 -3.26 -15.47 -11.33
C ARG A 261 -2.46 -14.78 -10.21
N LEU A 262 -2.89 -14.87 -8.96
CA LEU A 262 -2.28 -14.15 -7.84
C LEU A 262 -1.40 -15.05 -6.98
N VAL A 263 -0.16 -14.62 -6.74
CA VAL A 263 0.80 -15.22 -5.81
C VAL A 263 1.11 -14.24 -4.67
N LEU A 264 1.16 -14.73 -3.43
CA LEU A 264 1.50 -13.95 -2.24
C LEU A 264 2.63 -14.64 -1.45
N PRO A 265 3.91 -14.35 -1.72
CA PRO A 265 5.06 -14.99 -1.06
C PRO A 265 5.22 -14.59 0.41
#